data_AF-A0A357MBC7-F1
#
_entry.id   AF-A0A357MBC7-F1
#
_cell.length_a   1.000
_cell.length_b   1.000
_cell.length_c   1.000
_cell.angle_alpha   90.00
_cell.angle_beta   90.00
_cell.angle_gamma   90.00
#
_symmetry.space_group_name_H-M   'P 1'
#
loop_
_entity.id
_entity.type
_entity.pdbx_description
1 polymer ?
#
loop_
_entity_poly.entity_id
_entity_poly.type
_entity_poly.pdbx_seq_one_letter_code
_entity_poly.pdbx_strand_id
1 'polypeptide(L)'
;MESRPNAIIYWTLLAYKEWSFYIAASEKGLSYVGSQQKPFEEMRDWISRRFPESELVQDDEKMAPYVQELIEYLQGKRQVFS
;
A
#
# COMPACT_ATOMS: atom_id res chain seq x y z
N MET A 1 11.15 9.60 -28.32
CA MET A 1 11.33 9.40 -26.88
C MET A 1 10.17 8.54 -26.44
N GLU A 2 10.41 7.25 -26.19
CA GLU A 2 9.35 6.36 -25.71
C GLU A 2 9.14 6.67 -24.23
N SER A 3 8.03 7.34 -23.91
CA SER A 3 7.58 7.52 -22.54
C SER A 3 7.36 6.12 -21.97
N ARG A 4 8.22 5.69 -21.06
CA ARG A 4 7.94 4.50 -20.26
C ARG A 4 6.60 4.76 -19.56
N PRO A 5 5.64 3.82 -19.58
CA PRO A 5 4.39 4.05 -18.87
C PRO A 5 4.72 4.37 -17.41
N ASN A 6 4.19 5.50 -16.92
CA ASN A 6 4.33 5.88 -15.52
C ASN A 6 3.81 4.71 -14.68
N ALA A 7 4.61 4.23 -13.73
CA ALA A 7 4.20 3.13 -12.88
C ALA A 7 2.98 3.57 -12.05
N ILE A 8 1.91 2.77 -12.02
CA ILE A 8 0.78 3.04 -11.14
C ILE A 8 1.05 2.40 -9.79
N ILE A 9 0.88 3.18 -8.73
CA ILE A 9 0.92 2.72 -7.34
C ILE A 9 -0.49 2.80 -6.78
N TYR A 10 -1.03 1.62 -6.44
CA TYR A 10 -2.34 1.50 -5.80
C TYR A 10 -2.18 1.64 -4.29
N TRP A 11 -3.10 2.33 -3.65
CA TRP A 11 -3.07 2.48 -2.20
C TRP A 11 -4.47 2.40 -1.59
N THR A 12 -4.50 2.08 -0.30
CA THR A 12 -5.71 2.15 0.53
C THR A 12 -5.33 2.45 1.99
N LEU A 13 -6.32 2.84 2.79
CA LEU A 13 -6.21 2.89 4.23
C LEU A 13 -6.70 1.58 4.83
N LEU A 14 -5.79 0.78 5.40
CA LEU A 14 -6.17 -0.40 6.16
C LEU A 14 -6.70 0.07 7.53
N ALA A 15 -8.00 -0.12 7.76
CA ALA A 15 -8.63 0.11 9.05
C ALA A 15 -9.16 -1.22 9.62
N TYR A 16 -8.58 -1.68 10.73
CA TYR A 16 -8.97 -2.91 11.41
C TYR A 16 -8.81 -2.79 12.94
N LYS A 17 -9.93 -2.75 13.68
CA LYS A 17 -9.95 -2.50 15.13
C LYS A 17 -9.23 -1.18 15.46
N GLU A 18 -8.16 -1.23 16.25
CA GLU A 18 -7.34 -0.07 16.63
C GLU A 18 -6.27 0.25 15.58
N TRP A 19 -6.04 -0.65 14.62
CA TRP A 19 -5.08 -0.46 13.55
C TRP A 19 -5.68 0.41 12.45
N SER A 20 -4.95 1.46 12.11
CA SER A 20 -5.26 2.34 10.99
C SER A 20 -3.93 2.77 10.37
N PHE A 21 -3.60 2.27 9.20
CA PHE A 21 -2.37 2.64 8.51
C PHE A 21 -2.52 2.50 6.99
N TYR A 22 -1.79 3.35 6.28
CA TYR A 22 -1.77 3.35 4.83
C TYR A 22 -0.91 2.23 4.29
N ILE A 23 -1.37 1.57 3.23
CA ILE A 23 -0.60 0.57 2.49
C ILE A 23 -0.61 0.91 1.01
N ALA A 24 0.47 0.57 0.31
CA ALA A 24 0.54 0.78 -1.13
C ALA A 24 1.24 -0.37 -1.86
N ALA A 25 0.74 -0.73 -3.03
CA ALA A 25 1.27 -1.79 -3.88
C ALA A 25 1.58 -1.26 -5.28
N SER A 26 2.67 -1.77 -5.85
CA SER A 26 2.98 -1.63 -7.27
C SER A 26 2.50 -2.88 -8.01
N GLU A 27 2.63 -2.89 -9.34
CA GLU A 27 2.41 -4.11 -10.15
C GLU A 27 3.25 -5.32 -9.70
N LYS A 28 4.35 -5.09 -8.97
CA LYS A 28 5.23 -6.15 -8.47
C LYS A 28 4.85 -6.67 -7.08
N GLY A 29 3.82 -6.10 -6.46
CA GLY A 29 3.40 -6.46 -5.10
C GLY A 29 3.39 -5.29 -4.12
N LEU A 30 3.12 -5.61 -2.85
CA LEU A 30 3.10 -4.68 -1.73
C LEU A 30 4.45 -3.95 -1.61
N SER A 31 4.41 -2.63 -1.64
CA SER A 31 5.58 -1.75 -1.76
C SER A 31 5.79 -0.84 -0.54
N TYR A 32 4.73 -0.60 0.24
CA TYR A 32 4.76 0.25 1.41
C TYR A 32 3.73 -0.22 2.44
N VAL A 33 4.12 -0.21 3.71
CA VAL A 33 3.25 -0.37 4.87
C VAL A 33 3.58 0.76 5.84
N GLY A 34 2.58 1.61 6.10
CA GLY A 34 2.71 2.78 6.95
C GLY A 34 2.68 2.43 8.43
N SER A 35 3.01 3.42 9.25
CA SER A 35 2.87 3.30 10.71
C SER A 35 1.44 3.64 11.14
N GLN A 36 1.03 3.08 12.29
CA GLN A 36 -0.30 3.29 12.86
C GLN A 36 -0.59 4.78 13.08
N GLN A 37 -1.80 5.21 12.69
CA GLN A 37 -2.34 6.57 12.82
C GLN A 37 -1.50 7.66 12.15
N LYS A 38 -0.61 7.29 11.21
CA LYS A 38 0.12 8.27 10.42
C LYS A 38 -0.73 8.87 9.30
N PRO A 39 -0.48 10.14 8.96
CA PRO A 39 -1.25 10.83 7.93
C PRO A 39 -0.90 10.32 6.53
N PHE A 40 -1.78 10.57 5.56
CA PHE A 40 -1.63 10.16 4.16
C PHE A 40 -0.33 10.71 3.55
N GLU A 41 0.05 11.92 3.92
CA GLU A 41 1.21 12.65 3.43
C GLU A 41 2.52 11.87 3.65
N GLU A 42 2.63 11.10 4.74
CA GLU A 42 3.83 10.29 5.00
C GLU A 42 4.03 9.22 3.92
N MET A 43 2.95 8.53 3.57
CA MET A 43 2.93 7.50 2.54
C MET A 43 3.17 8.13 1.15
N ARG A 44 2.46 9.22 0.83
CA ARG A 44 2.64 9.96 -0.42
C ARG A 44 4.08 10.43 -0.61
N ASP A 45 4.67 11.04 0.42
CA ASP A 45 6.03 11.57 0.35
C ASP A 45 7.06 10.44 0.21
N TRP A 46 6.86 9.29 0.86
CA TRP A 46 7.70 8.12 0.68
C TRP A 46 7.61 7.56 -0.74
N ILE A 47 6.38 7.41 -1.27
CA ILE A 47 6.14 6.88 -2.62
C ILE A 47 6.77 7.80 -3.66
N SER A 48 6.58 9.12 -3.55
CA SER A 48 7.16 10.08 -4.50
C SER A 48 8.68 10.02 -4.59
N ARG A 49 9.38 9.67 -3.49
CA ARG A 49 10.83 9.49 -3.44
C ARG A 49 11.26 8.14 -4.03
N ARG A 50 10.47 7.09 -3.81
CA ARG A 50 10.80 5.71 -4.19
C ARG A 50 10.40 5.36 -5.63
N PHE A 51 9.33 5.97 -6.12
CA PHE A 51 8.74 5.80 -7.44
C PHE A 51 8.53 7.19 -8.05
N PRO A 52 9.60 7.84 -8.55
CA PRO A 52 9.46 9.11 -9.25
C PRO A 52 8.51 8.95 -10.45
N GLU A 53 7.68 9.97 -10.69
CA GLU A 53 6.74 10.03 -11.82
C GLU A 53 5.63 8.96 -11.79
N SER A 54 5.48 8.20 -10.70
CA SER A 54 4.37 7.25 -10.56
C SER A 54 3.03 7.95 -10.35
N GLU A 55 1.97 7.38 -10.90
CA GLU A 55 0.60 7.78 -10.57
C GLU A 55 0.17 7.10 -9.26
N LEU A 56 -0.36 7.87 -8.31
CA LEU A 56 -0.85 7.36 -7.04
C LEU A 56 -2.38 7.28 -7.08
N VAL A 57 -2.92 6.06 -7.12
CA VAL A 57 -4.36 5.80 -7.30
C VAL A 57 -4.92 5.08 -6.07
N GLN A 58 -5.98 5.63 -5.47
CA GLN A 58 -6.70 4.91 -4.43
C GLN A 58 -7.57 3.83 -5.09
N ASP A 59 -7.34 2.56 -4.75
CA ASP A 59 -8.07 1.43 -5.33
C ASP A 59 -8.24 0.32 -4.28
N ASP A 60 -9.34 0.39 -3.54
CA ASP A 60 -9.61 -0.52 -2.43
C ASP A 60 -9.85 -1.96 -2.93
N GLU A 61 -10.38 -2.14 -4.14
CA GLU A 61 -10.63 -3.46 -4.72
C GLU A 61 -9.32 -4.16 -5.07
N LYS A 62 -8.37 -3.46 -5.71
CA LYS A 62 -7.04 -4.01 -5.98
C LYS A 62 -6.22 -4.24 -4.72
N MET A 63 -6.46 -3.44 -3.69
CA MET A 63 -5.75 -3.57 -2.42
C MET A 63 -6.37 -4.61 -1.48
N ALA A 64 -7.60 -5.06 -1.73
CA ALA A 64 -8.32 -6.00 -0.87
C ALA A 64 -7.53 -7.28 -0.52
N PRO A 65 -6.79 -7.93 -1.46
CA PRO A 65 -5.98 -9.09 -1.11
C PRO A 65 -4.92 -8.75 -0.06
N TYR A 66 -4.17 -7.67 -0.23
CA TYR A 66 -3.14 -7.24 0.73
C TYR A 66 -3.75 -6.86 2.08
N VAL A 67 -4.91 -6.18 2.07
CA VAL A 67 -5.65 -5.85 3.29
C VAL A 67 -6.01 -7.13 4.05
N GLN A 68 -6.57 -8.13 3.36
CA GLN A 68 -6.95 -9.39 3.97
C GLN A 68 -5.75 -10.10 4.61
N GLU A 69 -4.64 -10.24 3.87
CA GLU A 69 -3.45 -10.93 4.38
C GLU A 69 -2.84 -10.23 5.59
N LEU A 70 -2.83 -8.89 5.59
CA LEU A 70 -2.37 -8.10 6.73
C LEU A 70 -3.32 -8.22 7.93
N ILE A 71 -4.63 -8.27 7.72
CA ILE A 71 -5.58 -8.54 8.79
C ILE A 71 -5.37 -9.95 9.37
N GLU A 72 -5.16 -10.97 8.53
CA GLU A 72 -4.84 -12.32 8.99
C GLU A 72 -3.56 -12.36 9.83
N TYR A 73 -2.54 -11.58 9.42
CA TYR A 73 -1.30 -11.41 10.17
C TYR A 73 -1.54 -10.73 11.53
N LEU A 74 -2.30 -9.64 11.55
CA LEU A 74 -2.67 -8.95 12.80
C LEU A 74 -3.52 -9.82 13.74
N GLN A 75 -4.25 -10.78 13.19
CA GLN A 75 -5.00 -11.79 13.96
C GLN A 75 -4.13 -12.97 14.43
N GLY A 76 -2.87 -13.05 13.99
CA GLY A 76 -1.98 -14.19 14.25
C GLY A 76 -2.32 -15.47 13.46
N LYS A 77 -3.23 -15.39 12.48
CA LYS A 77 -3.63 -16.53 11.62
C LYS A 77 -2.64 -16.81 10.50
N ARG A 78 -1.94 -15.77 10.04
CA ARG A 78 -0.89 -15.83 9.03
C ARG A 78 0.41 -15.34 9.64
N GLN A 79 1.51 -16.03 9.34
CA GLN A 79 2.85 -15.65 9.78
C GLN A 79 3.87 -15.61 8.63
N VAL A 80 3.45 -16.05 7.43
CA VAL A 80 4.30 -16.14 6.23
C VAL A 80 3.57 -15.47 5.07
N PHE A 81 4.29 -14.68 4.29
CA PHE A 81 3.85 -14.08 3.03
C PHE A 81 4.63 -14.75 1.90
N SER A 82 3.97 -15.03 0.78
CA SER A 82 4.53 -15.72 -0.38
C SER A 82 4.51 -14.84 -1.61
#